data_AF-A0A8C5ZEE5-F1
#
_entry.id   AF-A0A8C5ZEE5-F1
#
_cell.length_a   1.000
_cell.length_b   1.000
_cell.length_c   1.000
_cell.angle_alpha   90.00
_cell.angle_beta   90.00
_cell.angle_gamma   90.00
#
_symmetry.space_group_name_H-M   'P 1'
#
loop_
_entity.id
_entity.type
_entity.pdbx_description
1 polymer ?
#
loop_
_entity_poly.entity_id
_entity_poly.type
_entity_poly.pdbx_seq_one_letter_code
_entity_poly.pdbx_strand_id
1 'polypeptide(L)'
;MNGGKWTGVACDCPPGFTGDRCQLLTNVCQNGGLWDGLKCQCPSLYYGPLCENVVESIEIEPPPQTVTAQMELTVTVTSEPYSDKLQDRSSQEFKKFNDTFTEQMNTIYSGIPEYEGVNITGLRQGSVVVEHDIILKTKFTPEYKEIFKKATKEVKEKIENATRELISNNDTCTALLCFNSTATKVQNITAPSDPEEECRKKAGEEFAPYFTVEYKDQKPYCITPCMAGFKASWDCHYGKCQLQRSGPQCYCLITETHWYSGETCEWGIQKSLVYGLAGAGGAVVLLVIVVLLVFTLRSRREVKRQKATVSQLYQWQEDDGGSVPGTLRNIGFDICEEREDYIHLDAIYSNFQPSLNHIDPTKKVQIQRPQVVMTAL
;
A
#
# COMPACT_ATOMS: atom_id res chain seq x y z
N MET A 1 7.11 -36.54 13.03
CA MET A 1 5.85 -36.95 12.37
C MET A 1 4.84 -35.82 12.22
N ASN A 2 5.14 -34.54 12.54
CA ASN A 2 4.21 -33.40 12.34
C ASN A 2 2.75 -33.69 12.73
N GLY A 3 2.52 -34.38 13.85
CA GLY A 3 1.17 -34.77 14.32
C GLY A 3 0.60 -36.07 13.74
N GLY A 4 1.31 -36.77 12.85
CA GLY A 4 0.93 -38.06 12.27
C GLY A 4 1.01 -39.23 13.23
N LYS A 5 0.08 -40.17 13.08
CA LYS A 5 -0.09 -41.35 13.93
C LYS A 5 0.47 -42.59 13.23
N TRP A 6 1.40 -43.27 13.86
CA TRP A 6 1.97 -44.50 13.31
C TRP A 6 0.99 -45.67 13.44
N THR A 7 0.67 -46.33 12.32
CA THR A 7 -0.29 -47.46 12.29
C THR A 7 0.37 -48.84 12.29
N GLY A 8 1.71 -48.91 12.32
CA GLY A 8 2.48 -50.16 12.27
C GLY A 8 3.06 -50.50 10.90
N VAL A 9 2.45 -49.99 9.82
CA VAL A 9 2.93 -50.17 8.43
C VAL A 9 3.25 -48.83 7.76
N ALA A 10 2.44 -47.81 8.01
CA ALA A 10 2.65 -46.46 7.48
C ALA A 10 2.24 -45.40 8.52
N CYS A 11 2.73 -44.16 8.33
CA CYS A 11 2.29 -43.01 9.08
C CYS A 11 0.96 -42.49 8.51
N ASP A 12 -0.07 -42.43 9.34
CA ASP A 12 -1.31 -41.73 9.02
C ASP A 12 -1.11 -40.23 9.29
N CYS A 13 -1.08 -39.43 8.23
CA CYS A 13 -0.68 -38.03 8.29
C CYS A 13 -1.87 -37.08 8.42
N PRO A 14 -1.80 -36.04 9.28
CA PRO A 14 -2.85 -35.04 9.36
C PRO A 14 -2.97 -34.27 8.04
N PRO A 15 -4.13 -33.65 7.75
CA PRO A 15 -4.32 -32.87 6.54
C PRO A 15 -3.21 -31.85 6.32
N GLY A 16 -2.61 -31.85 5.14
CA GLY A 16 -1.49 -30.97 4.79
C GLY A 16 -0.09 -31.56 5.05
N PHE A 17 0.04 -32.82 5.49
CA PHE A 17 1.32 -33.53 5.53
C PHE A 17 1.28 -34.90 4.80
N THR A 18 2.40 -35.30 4.20
CA THR A 18 2.59 -36.54 3.43
C THR A 18 4.01 -37.10 3.59
N GLY A 19 4.29 -38.26 2.99
CA GLY A 19 5.54 -39.02 3.13
C GLY A 19 5.53 -40.00 4.32
N ASP A 20 6.48 -40.94 4.31
CA ASP A 20 6.52 -42.10 5.23
C ASP A 20 6.57 -41.76 6.73
N ARG A 21 6.88 -40.51 7.06
CA ARG A 21 6.91 -39.95 8.41
C ARG A 21 6.18 -38.61 8.50
N CYS A 22 5.27 -38.31 7.57
CA CYS A 22 4.56 -37.04 7.46
C CYS A 22 5.51 -35.82 7.39
N GLN A 23 6.67 -36.00 6.77
CA GLN A 23 7.73 -35.00 6.69
C GLN A 23 7.53 -34.01 5.54
N LEU A 24 6.70 -34.35 4.55
CA LEU A 24 6.41 -33.54 3.38
C LEU A 24 5.10 -32.76 3.62
N LEU A 25 4.96 -31.55 3.08
CA LEU A 25 3.73 -30.75 3.18
C LEU A 25 2.85 -31.04 1.95
N THR A 26 1.57 -31.37 2.13
CA THR A 26 0.65 -31.76 1.04
C THR A 26 -0.05 -30.57 0.36
N ASN A 27 -0.10 -29.40 1.01
CA ASN A 27 -0.65 -28.16 0.44
C ASN A 27 0.49 -27.22 0.03
N VAL A 28 1.23 -27.60 -1.02
CA VAL A 28 2.37 -26.81 -1.50
C VAL A 28 1.91 -25.56 -2.25
N CYS A 29 0.82 -25.63 -3.01
CA CYS A 29 0.38 -24.54 -3.88
C CYS A 29 -0.79 -23.75 -3.28
N GLN A 30 -0.72 -22.44 -3.40
CA GLN A 30 -1.75 -21.48 -3.02
C GLN A 30 -2.58 -21.06 -4.25
N ASN A 31 -3.67 -20.31 -4.01
CA ASN A 31 -4.47 -19.64 -5.04
C ASN A 31 -4.91 -20.54 -6.22
N GLY A 32 -5.25 -21.80 -5.94
CA GLY A 32 -5.71 -22.75 -6.96
C GLY A 32 -4.60 -23.34 -7.84
N GLY A 33 -3.32 -23.19 -7.47
CA GLY A 33 -2.22 -23.84 -8.15
C GLY A 33 -2.27 -25.36 -8.06
N LEU A 34 -1.91 -26.05 -9.15
CA LEU A 34 -1.84 -27.50 -9.23
C LEU A 34 -0.39 -27.97 -9.02
N TRP A 35 -0.16 -28.90 -8.10
CA TRP A 35 1.16 -29.51 -7.93
C TRP A 35 1.40 -30.60 -8.97
N ASP A 36 2.48 -30.47 -9.76
CA ASP A 36 2.81 -31.44 -10.83
C ASP A 36 3.81 -32.52 -10.42
N GLY A 37 4.17 -32.57 -9.13
CA GLY A 37 5.19 -33.47 -8.60
C GLY A 37 6.56 -32.82 -8.41
N LEU A 38 6.83 -31.69 -9.10
CA LEU A 38 8.08 -30.95 -9.00
C LEU A 38 7.88 -29.49 -8.58
N LYS A 39 6.84 -28.82 -9.11
CA LYS A 39 6.54 -27.42 -8.87
C LYS A 39 5.04 -27.14 -8.88
N CYS A 40 4.67 -25.95 -8.42
CA CYS A 40 3.31 -25.45 -8.57
C CYS A 40 3.10 -24.90 -9.99
N GLN A 41 2.04 -25.37 -10.65
CA GLN A 41 1.50 -24.79 -11.87
C GLN A 41 0.45 -23.76 -11.49
N CYS A 42 0.79 -22.48 -11.67
CA CYS A 42 -0.05 -21.37 -11.24
C CYS A 42 -1.09 -21.00 -12.30
N PRO A 43 -2.31 -20.64 -11.89
CA PRO A 43 -3.26 -19.97 -12.78
C PRO A 43 -2.69 -18.65 -13.30
N SER A 44 -3.23 -18.12 -14.40
CA SER A 44 -2.68 -16.96 -15.12
C SER A 44 -2.54 -15.68 -14.30
N LEU A 45 -3.24 -15.55 -13.18
CA LEU A 45 -3.16 -14.39 -12.28
C LEU A 45 -2.08 -14.49 -11.21
N TYR A 46 -1.46 -15.67 -11.03
CA TYR A 46 -0.57 -15.92 -9.92
C TYR A 46 0.80 -16.41 -10.38
N TYR A 47 1.82 -16.10 -9.58
CA TYR A 47 3.19 -16.56 -9.79
C TYR A 47 3.91 -16.81 -8.47
N GLY A 48 5.08 -17.42 -8.55
CA GLY A 48 5.90 -17.79 -7.39
C GLY A 48 5.98 -19.30 -7.19
N PRO A 49 6.91 -19.79 -6.36
CA PRO A 49 7.10 -21.21 -6.08
C PRO A 49 5.83 -21.90 -5.56
N LEU A 50 4.99 -21.17 -4.84
CA LEU A 50 3.74 -21.64 -4.25
C LEU A 50 2.52 -20.92 -4.85
N CYS A 51 2.64 -20.19 -5.97
CA CYS A 51 1.59 -19.35 -6.53
C CYS A 51 1.05 -18.28 -5.56
N GLU A 52 1.92 -17.77 -4.69
CA GLU A 52 1.57 -16.88 -3.60
C GLU A 52 1.46 -15.40 -4.03
N ASN A 53 2.06 -15.02 -5.16
CA ASN A 53 2.11 -13.62 -5.63
C ASN A 53 1.14 -13.40 -6.80
N VAL A 54 0.59 -12.20 -6.91
CA VAL A 54 -0.29 -11.79 -8.03
C VAL A 54 0.52 -11.11 -9.11
N VAL A 55 0.27 -11.46 -10.38
CA VAL A 55 0.97 -10.86 -11.53
C VAL A 55 0.78 -9.34 -11.58
N GLU A 56 1.83 -8.63 -12.00
CA GLU A 56 1.80 -7.17 -12.11
C GLU A 56 1.01 -6.68 -13.35
N SER A 57 0.81 -7.58 -14.33
CA SER A 57 0.06 -7.32 -15.56
C SER A 57 -0.63 -8.57 -16.07
N ILE A 58 -1.76 -8.36 -16.75
CA ILE A 58 -2.53 -9.40 -17.40
C ILE A 58 -2.46 -9.16 -18.91
N GLU A 59 -2.15 -10.23 -19.65
CA GLU A 59 -2.24 -10.20 -21.10
C GLU A 59 -3.72 -10.15 -21.52
N ILE A 60 -4.12 -9.00 -22.05
CA ILE A 60 -5.36 -8.81 -22.79
C ILE A 60 -5.08 -9.04 -24.27
N GLU A 61 -6.07 -9.54 -24.99
CA GLU A 61 -5.93 -9.71 -26.43
C GLU A 61 -5.62 -8.36 -27.08
N PRO A 62 -4.76 -8.32 -28.12
CA PRO A 62 -4.49 -7.07 -28.80
C PRO A 62 -5.82 -6.47 -29.27
N PRO A 63 -6.07 -5.19 -29.00
CA PRO A 63 -7.33 -4.58 -29.37
C PRO A 63 -7.50 -4.66 -30.90
N PRO A 64 -8.74 -4.73 -31.38
CA PRO A 64 -8.97 -4.69 -32.81
C PRO A 64 -8.48 -3.34 -33.37
N GLN A 65 -7.99 -3.35 -34.61
CA GLN A 65 -7.52 -2.11 -35.27
C GLN A 65 -8.63 -1.05 -35.37
N THR A 66 -9.87 -1.51 -35.50
CA THR A 66 -11.07 -0.69 -35.53
C THR A 66 -12.10 -1.21 -34.55
N VAL A 67 -12.80 -0.29 -33.91
CA VAL A 67 -13.95 -0.58 -33.06
C VAL A 67 -15.24 -0.15 -33.76
N THR A 68 -16.31 -0.86 -33.47
CA THR A 68 -17.63 -0.61 -34.05
C THR A 68 -18.65 -0.40 -32.94
N ALA A 69 -19.42 0.68 -33.03
CA ALA A 69 -20.56 0.95 -32.17
C ALA A 69 -21.86 0.90 -33.00
N GLN A 70 -22.93 0.45 -32.36
CA GLN A 70 -24.26 0.39 -32.97
C GLN A 70 -25.22 1.30 -32.23
N MET A 71 -26.00 2.07 -32.97
CA MET A 71 -26.99 2.99 -32.41
C MET A 71 -28.34 2.68 -33.03
N GLU A 72 -29.30 2.27 -32.21
CA GLU A 72 -30.63 1.88 -32.68
C GLU A 72 -31.53 3.12 -32.87
N LEU A 73 -32.10 3.23 -34.07
CA LEU A 73 -33.03 4.28 -34.43
C LEU A 73 -34.29 3.70 -35.05
N THR A 74 -35.38 4.44 -34.89
CA THR A 74 -36.64 4.19 -35.59
C THR A 74 -37.04 5.42 -36.38
N VAL A 75 -37.35 5.23 -37.66
CA VAL A 75 -37.90 6.27 -38.53
C VAL A 75 -39.13 5.74 -39.27
N THR A 76 -40.08 6.61 -39.60
CA THR A 76 -41.30 6.24 -40.33
C THR A 76 -41.22 6.80 -41.74
N VAL A 77 -41.21 5.93 -42.75
CA VAL A 77 -41.12 6.32 -44.15
C VAL A 77 -42.53 6.51 -44.73
N THR A 78 -42.84 7.71 -45.21
CA THR A 78 -44.18 8.08 -45.72
C THR A 78 -44.30 7.99 -47.24
N SER A 79 -43.18 7.99 -47.97
CA SER A 79 -43.17 7.95 -49.44
C SER A 79 -43.42 6.58 -50.05
N GLU A 80 -43.34 5.50 -49.26
CA GLU A 80 -43.48 4.12 -49.74
C GLU A 80 -44.67 3.40 -49.05
N PRO A 81 -45.54 2.72 -49.80
CA PRO A 81 -46.61 1.92 -49.21
C PRO A 81 -46.04 0.65 -48.56
N TYR A 82 -46.61 0.28 -47.43
CA TYR A 82 -46.25 -0.98 -46.77
C TYR A 82 -46.76 -2.19 -47.56
N SER A 83 -45.92 -3.24 -47.64
CA SER A 83 -46.24 -4.53 -48.24
C SER A 83 -45.75 -5.65 -47.33
N ASP A 84 -46.52 -6.74 -47.19
CA ASP A 84 -46.15 -7.87 -46.33
C ASP A 84 -44.84 -8.54 -46.78
N LYS A 85 -44.49 -8.43 -48.05
CA LYS A 85 -43.22 -8.95 -48.59
C LYS A 85 -41.99 -8.26 -48.01
N LEU A 86 -42.12 -7.04 -47.47
CA LEU A 86 -41.04 -6.35 -46.78
C LEU A 86 -40.59 -7.07 -45.50
N GLN A 87 -41.40 -7.97 -44.95
CA GLN A 87 -40.97 -8.80 -43.80
C GLN A 87 -39.97 -9.89 -44.20
N ASP A 88 -39.98 -10.30 -45.48
CA ASP A 88 -39.06 -11.30 -46.01
C ASP A 88 -37.78 -10.63 -46.54
N ARG A 89 -36.67 -10.80 -45.81
CA ARG A 89 -35.34 -10.28 -46.18
C ARG A 89 -34.81 -10.82 -47.52
N SER A 90 -35.35 -11.93 -48.01
CA SER A 90 -34.96 -12.52 -49.29
C SER A 90 -35.75 -11.96 -50.48
N SER A 91 -36.88 -11.32 -50.23
CA SER A 91 -37.78 -10.75 -51.24
C SER A 91 -37.11 -9.65 -52.06
N GLN A 92 -37.58 -9.46 -53.29
CA GLN A 92 -37.08 -8.40 -54.16
C GLN A 92 -37.50 -7.02 -53.64
N GLU A 93 -38.69 -6.94 -53.06
CA GLU A 93 -39.24 -5.73 -52.46
C GLU A 93 -38.40 -5.26 -51.27
N PHE A 94 -38.02 -6.16 -50.36
CA PHE A 94 -37.13 -5.80 -49.24
C PHE A 94 -35.75 -5.36 -49.74
N LYS A 95 -35.14 -6.10 -50.68
CA LYS A 95 -33.80 -5.76 -51.20
C LYS A 95 -33.79 -4.36 -51.83
N LYS A 96 -34.77 -4.07 -52.69
CA LYS A 96 -34.89 -2.75 -53.32
C LYS A 96 -35.10 -1.64 -52.28
N PHE A 97 -35.97 -1.88 -51.30
CA PHE A 97 -36.19 -0.94 -50.20
C PHE A 97 -34.92 -0.72 -49.38
N ASN A 98 -34.21 -1.79 -49.01
CA ASN A 98 -32.97 -1.74 -48.26
C ASN A 98 -31.91 -0.92 -49.01
N ASP A 99 -31.73 -1.14 -50.31
CA ASP A 99 -30.77 -0.38 -51.12
C ASP A 99 -31.11 1.11 -51.15
N THR A 100 -32.39 1.45 -51.39
CA THR A 100 -32.84 2.86 -51.40
C THR A 100 -32.72 3.51 -50.02
N PHE A 101 -33.04 2.77 -48.95
CA PHE A 101 -32.92 3.24 -47.57
C PHE A 101 -31.46 3.50 -47.20
N THR A 102 -30.56 2.57 -47.49
CA THR A 102 -29.13 2.74 -47.26
C THR A 102 -28.57 3.94 -48.03
N GLU A 103 -28.95 4.13 -49.30
CA GLU A 103 -28.52 5.29 -50.10
C GLU A 103 -28.99 6.63 -49.50
N GLN A 104 -30.23 6.68 -49.00
CA GLN A 104 -30.74 7.86 -48.31
C GLN A 104 -29.99 8.15 -47.01
N MET A 105 -29.76 7.13 -46.18
CA MET A 105 -29.04 7.32 -44.93
C MET A 105 -27.58 7.73 -45.16
N ASN A 106 -26.92 7.17 -46.17
CA ASN A 106 -25.58 7.60 -46.58
C ASN A 106 -25.54 9.09 -46.98
N THR A 107 -26.60 9.57 -47.63
CA THR A 107 -26.72 10.98 -47.99
C THR A 107 -26.91 11.87 -46.75
N ILE A 108 -27.80 11.49 -45.83
CA ILE A 108 -28.10 12.24 -44.60
C ILE A 108 -26.86 12.34 -43.70
N TYR A 109 -26.18 11.21 -43.50
CA TYR A 109 -25.00 11.09 -42.64
C TYR A 109 -23.68 11.43 -43.33
N SER A 110 -23.73 11.90 -44.58
CA SER A 110 -22.56 12.40 -45.29
C SER A 110 -21.81 13.44 -44.45
N GLY A 111 -20.49 13.31 -44.35
CA GLY A 111 -19.65 14.20 -43.54
C GLY A 111 -19.43 13.78 -42.09
N ILE A 112 -20.03 12.69 -41.60
CA ILE A 112 -19.63 12.04 -40.34
C ILE A 112 -18.55 10.99 -40.67
N PRO A 113 -17.27 11.20 -40.30
CA PRO A 113 -16.18 10.29 -40.67
C PRO A 113 -16.34 8.87 -40.14
N GLU A 114 -16.99 8.73 -38.98
CA GLU A 114 -17.18 7.45 -38.30
C GLU A 114 -18.38 6.66 -38.86
N TYR A 115 -19.18 7.22 -39.75
CA TYR A 115 -20.34 6.51 -40.29
C TYR A 115 -19.91 5.45 -41.33
N GLU A 116 -20.20 4.18 -41.04
CA GLU A 116 -19.92 3.06 -41.96
C GLU A 116 -21.17 2.66 -42.75
N GLY A 117 -22.36 2.71 -42.14
CA GLY A 117 -23.59 2.30 -42.80
C GLY A 117 -24.78 2.13 -41.86
N VAL A 118 -25.86 1.58 -42.39
CA VAL A 118 -27.07 1.21 -41.65
C VAL A 118 -27.46 -0.24 -41.90
N ASN A 119 -28.10 -0.86 -40.91
CA ASN A 119 -28.66 -2.20 -41.01
C ASN A 119 -30.11 -2.21 -40.53
N ILE A 120 -31.05 -2.61 -41.39
CA ILE A 120 -32.45 -2.71 -41.01
C ILE A 120 -32.64 -3.92 -40.09
N THR A 121 -33.15 -3.68 -38.89
CA THR A 121 -33.46 -4.72 -37.90
C THR A 121 -34.89 -5.23 -38.09
N GLY A 122 -35.84 -4.32 -38.39
CA GLY A 122 -37.25 -4.66 -38.60
C GLY A 122 -38.03 -3.62 -39.39
N LEU A 123 -39.12 -4.06 -40.03
CA LEU A 123 -40.08 -3.22 -40.76
C LEU A 123 -41.49 -3.47 -40.23
N ARG A 124 -42.22 -2.42 -39.83
CA ARG A 124 -43.59 -2.52 -39.30
C ARG A 124 -44.60 -1.72 -40.12
N GLN A 125 -45.87 -2.10 -39.96
CA GLN A 125 -47.02 -1.50 -40.64
C GLN A 125 -47.35 -0.10 -40.08
N GLY A 126 -47.70 0.83 -40.98
CA GLY A 126 -48.08 2.21 -40.65
C GLY A 126 -47.13 3.27 -41.23
N SER A 127 -47.12 3.43 -42.56
CA SER A 127 -46.08 4.15 -43.33
C SER A 127 -44.70 3.57 -42.99
N VAL A 128 -44.26 2.55 -43.74
CA VAL A 128 -43.10 1.67 -43.48
C VAL A 128 -42.22 2.14 -42.31
N VAL A 129 -42.47 1.62 -41.10
CA VAL A 129 -41.70 1.98 -39.90
C VAL A 129 -40.43 1.16 -39.90
N VAL A 130 -39.29 1.83 -39.98
CA VAL A 130 -37.96 1.22 -40.11
C VAL A 130 -37.23 1.27 -38.78
N GLU A 131 -37.12 0.11 -38.14
CA GLU A 131 -36.17 -0.13 -37.05
C GLU A 131 -34.82 -0.47 -37.69
N HIS A 132 -33.77 0.27 -37.34
CA HIS A 132 -32.45 0.09 -37.92
C HIS A 132 -31.34 0.49 -36.95
N ASP A 133 -30.17 -0.12 -37.17
CA ASP A 133 -28.94 0.21 -36.48
C ASP A 133 -28.08 1.08 -37.39
N ILE A 134 -27.56 2.17 -36.83
CA ILE A 134 -26.46 2.94 -37.44
C ILE A 134 -25.15 2.34 -36.96
N ILE A 135 -24.30 1.99 -37.91
CA ILE A 135 -22.99 1.39 -37.69
C ILE A 135 -21.96 2.50 -37.73
N LEU A 136 -21.36 2.78 -36.57
CA LEU A 136 -20.24 3.70 -36.43
C LEU A 136 -18.94 2.90 -36.30
N LYS A 137 -17.90 3.30 -37.02
CA LYS A 137 -16.60 2.63 -37.05
C LYS A 137 -15.48 3.66 -36.97
N THR A 138 -14.55 3.43 -36.05
CA THR A 138 -13.35 4.26 -35.92
C THR A 138 -12.15 3.42 -35.52
N LYS A 139 -10.96 3.99 -35.62
CA LYS A 139 -9.74 3.35 -35.15
C LYS A 139 -9.79 3.22 -33.63
N PHE A 140 -9.29 2.10 -33.11
CA PHE A 140 -9.16 1.95 -31.66
C PHE A 140 -8.06 2.90 -31.14
N THR A 141 -8.47 3.97 -30.50
CA THR A 141 -7.61 4.94 -29.81
C THR A 141 -8.10 5.07 -28.37
N PRO A 142 -7.30 5.53 -27.40
CA PRO A 142 -7.77 5.73 -26.01
C PRO A 142 -9.02 6.64 -25.90
N GLU A 143 -9.26 7.48 -26.91
CA GLU A 143 -10.32 8.49 -26.95
C GLU A 143 -11.55 8.03 -27.76
N TYR A 144 -11.59 6.78 -28.23
CA TYR A 144 -12.65 6.26 -29.11
C TYR A 144 -14.07 6.45 -28.52
N LYS A 145 -14.21 6.39 -27.19
CA LYS A 145 -15.48 6.61 -26.49
C LYS A 145 -16.01 8.04 -26.70
N GLU A 146 -15.13 9.04 -26.60
CA GLU A 146 -15.52 10.44 -26.83
C GLU A 146 -15.75 10.72 -28.32
N ILE A 147 -15.00 10.06 -29.21
CA ILE A 147 -15.26 10.09 -30.66
C ILE A 147 -16.66 9.57 -30.95
N PHE A 148 -17.03 8.39 -30.44
CA PHE A 148 -18.38 7.84 -30.64
C PHE A 148 -19.47 8.72 -30.04
N LYS A 149 -19.26 9.28 -28.84
CA LYS A 149 -20.21 10.21 -28.22
C LYS A 149 -20.44 11.46 -29.08
N LYS A 150 -19.39 12.00 -29.69
CA LYS A 150 -19.48 13.12 -30.63
C LYS A 150 -20.23 12.69 -31.90
N ALA A 151 -19.85 11.58 -32.52
CA ALA A 151 -20.49 11.06 -33.72
C ALA A 151 -21.99 10.78 -33.50
N THR A 152 -22.38 10.19 -32.37
CA THR A 152 -23.79 9.98 -32.01
C THR A 152 -24.57 11.30 -31.91
N LYS A 153 -23.95 12.35 -31.35
CA LYS A 153 -24.59 13.66 -31.29
C LYS A 153 -24.82 14.22 -32.70
N GLU A 154 -23.82 14.12 -33.59
CA GLU A 154 -23.93 14.57 -34.97
C GLU A 154 -24.97 13.76 -35.77
N VAL A 155 -25.02 12.44 -35.58
CA VAL A 155 -26.05 11.56 -36.15
C VAL A 155 -27.45 12.02 -35.73
N LYS A 156 -27.64 12.28 -34.44
CA LYS A 156 -28.92 12.75 -33.89
C LYS A 156 -29.34 14.10 -34.50
N GLU A 157 -28.42 15.06 -34.56
CA GLU A 157 -28.69 16.38 -35.15
C GLU A 157 -29.03 16.27 -36.65
N LYS A 158 -28.30 15.44 -37.40
CA LYS A 158 -28.54 15.25 -38.85
C LYS A 158 -29.88 14.59 -39.13
N ILE A 159 -30.27 13.55 -38.40
CA ILE A 159 -31.57 12.90 -38.62
C ILE A 159 -32.74 13.78 -38.18
N GLU A 160 -32.58 14.55 -37.09
CA GLU A 160 -33.58 15.54 -36.66
C GLU A 160 -33.73 16.67 -37.70
N ASN A 161 -32.64 17.15 -38.30
CA ASN A 161 -32.70 18.16 -39.35
C ASN A 161 -33.31 17.61 -40.64
N ALA A 162 -32.90 16.43 -41.10
CA ALA A 162 -33.44 15.80 -42.30
C ALA A 162 -34.96 15.54 -42.17
N THR A 163 -35.42 15.17 -40.97
CA THR A 163 -36.84 14.96 -40.70
C THR A 163 -37.64 16.27 -40.57
N ARG A 164 -37.00 17.40 -40.21
CA ARG A 164 -37.63 18.73 -40.15
C ARG A 164 -37.66 19.47 -41.49
N GLU A 165 -36.59 19.41 -42.28
CA GLU A 165 -36.50 20.08 -43.59
C GLU A 165 -37.58 19.58 -44.56
N LEU A 166 -37.96 18.31 -44.46
CA LEU A 166 -39.04 17.71 -45.25
C LEU A 166 -40.45 18.27 -44.96
N ILE A 167 -40.64 19.04 -43.88
CA ILE A 167 -41.93 19.68 -43.54
C ILE A 167 -42.08 21.05 -44.22
N SER A 168 -40.97 21.73 -44.54
CA SER A 168 -41.02 23.14 -44.97
C SER A 168 -41.36 23.32 -46.45
N ASN A 169 -41.28 22.26 -47.26
CA ASN A 169 -41.59 22.30 -48.69
C ASN A 169 -42.87 21.49 -48.98
N ASN A 170 -44.01 22.18 -48.94
CA ASN A 170 -45.31 21.84 -49.53
C ASN A 170 -45.34 20.51 -50.33
N ASP A 171 -45.78 19.41 -49.68
CA ASP A 171 -46.17 18.07 -50.19
C ASP A 171 -45.38 17.39 -51.33
N THR A 172 -44.23 17.94 -51.75
CA THR A 172 -43.43 17.39 -52.84
C THR A 172 -42.17 16.77 -52.26
N CYS A 173 -42.24 15.47 -52.01
CA CYS A 173 -41.10 14.65 -51.63
C CYS A 173 -40.07 14.68 -52.77
N THR A 174 -39.03 15.50 -52.65
CA THR A 174 -37.92 15.57 -53.62
C THR A 174 -36.75 14.66 -53.27
N ALA A 175 -36.75 14.06 -52.07
CA ALA A 175 -35.77 13.07 -51.61
C ALA A 175 -36.12 11.64 -52.08
N LEU A 176 -35.18 10.68 -52.07
CA LEU A 176 -35.52 9.30 -52.43
C LEU A 176 -36.45 8.65 -51.39
N LEU A 177 -36.40 9.06 -50.12
CA LEU A 177 -37.37 8.65 -49.10
C LEU A 177 -37.81 9.86 -48.26
N CYS A 178 -39.10 9.92 -47.94
CA CYS A 178 -39.64 10.92 -47.02
C CYS A 178 -39.93 10.32 -45.64
N PHE A 179 -39.64 11.10 -44.60
CA PHE A 179 -39.74 10.68 -43.21
C PHE A 179 -40.79 11.50 -42.46
N ASN A 180 -41.46 10.87 -41.49
CA ASN A 180 -42.34 11.55 -40.56
C ASN A 180 -41.55 12.20 -39.41
N SER A 181 -41.71 13.51 -39.23
CA SER A 181 -40.96 14.33 -38.27
C SER A 181 -41.22 14.03 -36.79
N THR A 182 -42.39 13.48 -36.45
CA THR A 182 -42.81 13.23 -35.07
C THR A 182 -42.54 11.80 -34.59
N ALA A 183 -42.04 10.93 -35.47
CA ALA A 183 -41.89 9.49 -35.21
C ALA A 183 -40.44 9.01 -35.05
N THR A 184 -39.46 9.92 -35.08
CA THR A 184 -38.04 9.54 -34.90
C THR A 184 -37.76 9.23 -33.43
N LYS A 185 -37.42 7.97 -33.14
CA LYS A 185 -36.97 7.54 -31.80
C LYS A 185 -35.52 7.15 -31.87
N VAL A 186 -34.73 7.75 -30.99
CA VAL A 186 -33.32 7.43 -30.81
C VAL A 186 -33.19 6.62 -29.52
N GLN A 187 -32.70 5.39 -29.64
CA GLN A 187 -32.41 4.52 -28.50
C GLN A 187 -30.92 4.58 -28.12
N ASN A 188 -30.54 3.82 -27.10
CA ASN A 188 -29.20 3.86 -26.52
C ASN A 188 -28.13 3.27 -27.46
N ILE A 189 -26.90 3.73 -27.29
CA ILE A 189 -25.73 3.24 -28.03
C ILE A 189 -25.30 1.91 -27.41
N THR A 190 -25.15 0.88 -28.24
CA THR A 190 -24.43 -0.34 -27.89
C THR A 190 -22.96 -0.15 -28.27
N ALA A 191 -22.13 0.11 -27.26
CA ALA A 191 -20.69 0.28 -27.42
C ALA A 191 -19.98 -1.08 -27.51
N PRO A 192 -18.85 -1.17 -28.22
CA PRO A 192 -18.02 -2.37 -28.23
C PRO A 192 -17.42 -2.64 -26.84
N SER A 193 -17.06 -3.90 -26.60
CA SER A 193 -16.46 -4.38 -25.35
C SER A 193 -15.33 -3.45 -24.88
N ASP A 194 -15.44 -2.97 -23.65
CA ASP A 194 -14.49 -2.05 -23.04
C ASP A 194 -13.24 -2.83 -22.58
N PRO A 195 -12.03 -2.48 -23.05
CA PRO A 195 -10.79 -3.11 -22.57
C PRO A 195 -10.64 -3.06 -21.05
N GLU A 196 -11.18 -2.02 -20.42
CA GLU A 196 -11.20 -1.88 -18.96
C GLU A 196 -12.08 -2.92 -18.29
N GLU A 197 -13.23 -3.23 -18.89
CA GLU A 197 -14.15 -4.26 -18.40
C GLU A 197 -13.56 -5.66 -18.58
N GLU A 198 -12.90 -5.94 -19.71
CA GLU A 198 -12.18 -7.19 -19.91
C GLU A 198 -11.05 -7.35 -18.88
N CYS A 199 -10.26 -6.30 -18.67
CA CYS A 199 -9.18 -6.27 -17.68
C CYS A 199 -9.70 -6.58 -16.27
N ARG A 200 -10.76 -5.91 -15.82
CA ARG A 200 -11.38 -6.16 -14.51
C ARG A 200 -11.96 -7.56 -14.39
N LYS A 201 -12.62 -8.05 -15.44
CA LYS A 201 -13.18 -9.40 -15.47
C LYS A 201 -12.08 -10.46 -15.37
N LYS A 202 -10.96 -10.29 -16.09
CA LYS A 202 -9.82 -11.19 -16.02
C LYS A 202 -9.09 -11.13 -14.68
N ALA A 203 -9.02 -9.96 -14.03
CA ALA A 203 -8.43 -9.79 -12.71
C ALA A 203 -9.22 -10.48 -11.59
N GLY A 204 -10.52 -10.73 -11.81
CA GLY A 204 -11.42 -11.30 -10.81
C GLY A 204 -11.90 -10.26 -9.79
N GLU A 205 -13.02 -10.52 -9.11
CA GLU A 205 -13.67 -9.55 -8.22
C GLU A 205 -12.76 -9.02 -7.10
N GLU A 206 -11.85 -9.86 -6.59
CA GLU A 206 -10.93 -9.52 -5.51
C GLU A 206 -9.89 -8.48 -5.93
N PHE A 207 -9.34 -8.59 -7.13
CA PHE A 207 -8.25 -7.72 -7.60
C PHE A 207 -8.68 -6.67 -8.63
N ALA A 208 -9.90 -6.77 -9.18
CA ALA A 208 -10.45 -5.82 -10.15
C ALA A 208 -10.29 -4.34 -9.77
N PRO A 209 -10.40 -3.91 -8.49
CA PRO A 209 -10.19 -2.51 -8.12
C PRO A 209 -8.75 -2.01 -8.29
N TYR A 210 -7.77 -2.91 -8.32
CA TYR A 210 -6.34 -2.59 -8.39
C TYR A 210 -5.76 -2.73 -9.79
N PHE A 211 -6.51 -3.25 -10.75
CA PHE A 211 -6.10 -3.32 -12.16
C PHE A 211 -6.68 -2.15 -12.94
N THR A 212 -5.82 -1.48 -13.70
CA THR A 212 -6.17 -0.38 -14.60
C THR A 212 -5.63 -0.64 -16.00
N VAL A 213 -6.28 -0.04 -17.00
CA VAL A 213 -5.80 -0.09 -18.38
C VAL A 213 -5.00 1.16 -18.68
N GLU A 214 -3.74 0.97 -19.05
CA GLU A 214 -2.82 2.03 -19.48
C GLU A 214 -2.36 1.78 -20.92
N TYR A 215 -2.10 2.86 -21.65
CA TYR A 215 -1.77 2.77 -23.08
C TYR A 215 -0.32 3.11 -23.32
N LYS A 216 0.39 2.20 -24.00
CA LYS A 216 1.76 2.41 -24.46
C LYS A 216 1.86 1.96 -25.92
N ASP A 217 2.36 2.84 -26.78
CA ASP A 217 2.44 2.61 -28.23
C ASP A 217 1.08 2.22 -28.86
N GLN A 218 -0.01 2.88 -28.43
CA GLN A 218 -1.40 2.57 -28.82
C GLN A 218 -1.90 1.17 -28.44
N LYS A 219 -1.13 0.41 -27.66
CA LYS A 219 -1.52 -0.89 -27.13
C LYS A 219 -1.98 -0.74 -25.66
N PRO A 220 -3.17 -1.26 -25.30
CA PRO A 220 -3.66 -1.28 -23.93
C PRO A 220 -2.92 -2.37 -23.16
N TYR A 221 -2.55 -2.05 -21.93
CA TYR A 221 -1.96 -2.96 -20.97
C TYR A 221 -2.85 -2.95 -19.73
N CYS A 222 -3.33 -4.13 -19.33
CA CYS A 222 -4.04 -4.32 -18.06
C CYS A 222 -3.00 -4.51 -16.96
N ILE A 223 -2.77 -3.47 -16.17
CA ILE A 223 -1.64 -3.41 -15.23
C ILE A 223 -2.11 -3.08 -13.82
N THR A 224 -1.29 -3.48 -12.86
CA THR A 224 -1.37 -3.00 -11.49
C THR A 224 -0.46 -1.77 -11.33
N PRO A 225 -0.62 -0.98 -10.26
CA PRO A 225 0.33 0.08 -9.92
C PRO A 225 1.76 -0.44 -9.69
N CYS A 226 1.96 -1.73 -9.48
CA CYS A 226 3.29 -2.32 -9.32
C CYS A 226 4.04 -2.57 -10.63
N MET A 227 3.37 -2.53 -11.79
CA MET A 227 4.07 -2.68 -13.07
C MET A 227 4.85 -1.42 -13.39
N ALA A 228 6.16 -1.55 -13.63
CA ALA A 228 7.01 -0.41 -13.96
C ALA A 228 6.80 0.11 -15.40
N GLY A 229 7.04 1.41 -15.61
CA GLY A 229 7.11 2.01 -16.95
C GLY A 229 5.80 2.61 -17.48
N PHE A 230 4.83 2.86 -16.59
CA PHE A 230 3.56 3.54 -16.85
C PHE A 230 3.38 4.76 -15.92
N LYS A 231 2.39 5.60 -16.18
CA LYS A 231 2.13 6.79 -15.35
C LYS A 231 1.50 6.40 -14.01
N ALA A 232 0.67 5.37 -14.00
CA ALA A 232 0.09 4.80 -12.78
C ALA A 232 1.08 3.97 -11.92
N SER A 233 2.33 3.78 -12.38
CA SER A 233 3.33 2.97 -11.66
C SER A 233 3.76 3.63 -10.35
N TRP A 234 3.82 2.83 -9.28
CA TRP A 234 4.37 3.23 -7.99
C TRP A 234 5.89 3.16 -8.00
N ASP A 235 6.52 4.18 -7.43
CA ASP A 235 7.96 4.20 -7.19
C ASP A 235 8.25 3.79 -5.74
N CYS A 236 8.68 2.54 -5.57
CA CYS A 236 9.09 2.01 -4.28
C CYS A 236 10.56 2.30 -3.95
N HIS A 237 11.24 3.23 -4.65
CA HIS A 237 12.64 3.58 -4.45
C HIS A 237 13.56 2.36 -4.23
N TYR A 238 13.93 2.09 -2.97
CA TYR A 238 14.77 0.96 -2.54
C TYR A 238 13.94 -0.25 -2.07
N GLY A 239 12.83 -0.51 -2.75
CA GLY A 239 11.87 -1.55 -2.43
C GLY A 239 11.32 -2.22 -3.68
N LYS A 240 10.58 -3.31 -3.48
CA LYS A 240 9.85 -4.01 -4.53
C LYS A 240 8.35 -3.81 -4.32
N CYS A 241 7.63 -3.34 -5.33
CA CYS A 241 6.17 -3.29 -5.32
C CYS A 241 5.61 -4.70 -5.51
N GLN A 242 4.62 -5.09 -4.71
CA GLN A 242 3.86 -6.31 -4.91
C GLN A 242 2.38 -6.05 -4.62
N LEU A 243 1.50 -6.65 -5.43
CA LEU A 243 0.06 -6.60 -5.20
C LEU A 243 -0.34 -7.71 -4.23
N GLN A 244 -0.96 -7.34 -3.10
CA GLN A 244 -1.61 -8.28 -2.19
C GLN A 244 -3.13 -8.10 -2.23
N ARG A 245 -3.84 -8.94 -1.47
CA ARG A 245 -5.31 -8.85 -1.29
C ARG A 245 -5.77 -7.54 -0.67
N SER A 246 -4.93 -6.92 0.15
CA SER A 246 -5.19 -5.59 0.73
C SER A 246 -4.91 -4.44 -0.24
N GLY A 247 -4.26 -4.72 -1.38
CA GLY A 247 -3.83 -3.74 -2.37
C GLY A 247 -2.33 -3.76 -2.64
N PRO A 248 -1.84 -2.81 -3.45
CA PRO A 248 -0.41 -2.69 -3.77
C PRO A 248 0.37 -2.21 -2.56
N GLN A 249 1.51 -2.84 -2.29
CA GLN A 249 2.41 -2.47 -1.20
C GLN A 249 3.87 -2.54 -1.64
N CYS A 250 4.67 -1.57 -1.18
CA CYS A 250 6.11 -1.61 -1.33
C CYS A 250 6.76 -2.41 -0.19
N TYR A 251 7.62 -3.34 -0.57
CA TYR A 251 8.46 -4.11 0.35
C TYR A 251 9.89 -3.62 0.30
N CYS A 252 10.35 -3.01 1.38
CA CYS A 252 11.69 -2.42 1.44
C CYS A 252 12.76 -3.50 1.47
N LEU A 253 13.76 -3.35 0.59
CA LEU A 253 14.87 -4.29 0.51
C LEU A 253 15.74 -4.13 1.75
N ILE A 254 16.14 -5.24 2.37
CA ILE A 254 17.12 -5.20 3.45
C ILE A 254 18.48 -5.47 2.85
N THR A 255 19.32 -4.43 2.78
CA THR A 255 20.71 -4.57 2.31
C THR A 255 21.65 -4.82 3.49
N GLU A 256 22.89 -5.21 3.22
CA GLU A 256 23.91 -5.33 4.28
C GLU A 256 24.28 -3.98 4.89
N THR A 257 24.18 -2.89 4.11
CA THR A 257 24.69 -1.57 4.48
C THR A 257 23.62 -0.63 5.02
N HIS A 258 22.35 -0.78 4.60
CA HIS A 258 21.25 0.11 4.96
C HIS A 258 19.98 -0.65 5.39
N TRP A 259 19.27 -0.07 6.35
CA TRP A 259 17.87 -0.38 6.62
C TRP A 259 16.99 0.63 5.89
N TYR A 260 16.07 0.16 5.07
CA TYR A 260 15.10 1.03 4.38
C TYR A 260 13.73 0.91 5.04
N SER A 261 13.05 2.05 5.21
CA SER A 261 11.74 2.16 5.85
C SER A 261 10.90 3.26 5.19
N GLY A 262 9.59 3.25 5.44
CA GLY A 262 8.63 4.15 4.80
C GLY A 262 7.59 3.36 3.99
N GLU A 263 6.52 4.03 3.57
CA GLU A 263 5.48 3.41 2.73
C GLU A 263 6.00 3.15 1.32
N THR A 264 6.94 3.97 0.83
CA THR A 264 7.60 3.85 -0.48
C THR A 264 9.09 3.54 -0.36
N CYS A 265 9.54 3.11 0.82
CA CYS A 265 10.94 2.79 1.11
C CYS A 265 11.91 3.96 0.86
N GLU A 266 11.45 5.18 1.13
CA GLU A 266 12.17 6.42 0.86
C GLU A 266 13.28 6.72 1.89
N TRP A 267 13.20 6.17 3.11
CA TRP A 267 14.16 6.45 4.18
C TRP A 267 15.18 5.33 4.29
N GLY A 268 16.47 5.64 4.14
CA GLY A 268 17.58 4.69 4.33
C GLY A 268 18.49 5.09 5.50
N ILE A 269 18.70 4.18 6.46
CA ILE A 269 19.61 4.35 7.60
C ILE A 269 20.80 3.41 7.46
N GLN A 270 22.02 3.96 7.48
CA GLN A 270 23.24 3.17 7.39
C GLN A 270 23.46 2.33 8.67
N LYS A 271 23.61 1.01 8.52
CA LYS A 271 23.75 0.09 9.66
C LYS A 271 25.00 0.37 10.50
N SER A 272 26.11 0.72 9.85
CA SER A 272 27.37 1.00 10.54
C SER A 272 27.29 2.22 11.45
N LEU A 273 26.41 3.20 11.15
CA LEU A 273 26.16 4.33 12.04
C LEU A 273 25.50 3.83 13.33
N VAL A 274 24.50 2.97 13.22
CA VAL A 274 23.78 2.39 14.37
C VAL A 274 24.72 1.51 15.20
N TYR A 275 25.46 0.59 14.56
CA TYR A 275 26.41 -0.27 15.26
C TYR A 275 27.58 0.52 15.86
N GLY A 276 28.05 1.57 15.18
CA GLY A 276 29.10 2.45 15.68
C GLY A 276 28.66 3.21 16.94
N LEU A 277 27.46 3.79 16.93
CA LEU A 277 26.90 4.49 18.09
C LEU A 277 26.60 3.53 19.25
N ALA A 278 26.00 2.37 18.97
CA ALA A 278 25.73 1.35 19.99
C ALA A 278 27.02 0.79 20.61
N GLY A 279 28.04 0.53 19.81
CA GLY A 279 29.34 0.06 20.27
C GLY A 279 30.07 1.10 21.13
N ALA A 280 30.12 2.35 20.68
CA ALA A 280 30.72 3.44 21.45
C ALA A 280 29.97 3.69 22.78
N GLY A 281 28.63 3.69 22.74
CA GLY A 281 27.79 3.81 23.94
C GLY A 281 28.03 2.67 24.93
N GLY A 282 28.09 1.43 24.44
CA GLY A 282 28.41 0.26 25.26
C GLY A 282 29.78 0.36 25.93
N ALA A 283 30.81 0.83 25.22
CA ALA A 283 32.14 1.04 25.80
C ALA A 283 32.13 2.09 26.93
N VAL A 284 31.41 3.20 26.75
CA VAL A 284 31.27 4.23 27.79
C VAL A 284 30.55 3.69 29.02
N VAL A 285 29.45 2.95 28.83
CA VAL A 285 28.72 2.32 29.95
C VAL A 285 29.62 1.33 30.71
N LEU A 286 30.41 0.52 30.00
CA LEU A 286 31.37 -0.39 30.64
C LEU A 286 32.43 0.37 31.45
N LEU A 287 32.96 1.49 30.94
CA LEU A 287 33.91 2.32 31.67
C LEU A 287 33.29 2.89 32.97
N VAL A 288 32.05 3.36 32.92
CA VAL A 288 31.33 3.84 34.12
C VAL A 288 31.17 2.73 35.15
N ILE A 289 30.79 1.52 34.72
CA ILE A 289 30.68 0.34 35.61
C ILE A 289 32.02 0.04 36.27
N VAL A 290 33.12 0.06 35.52
CA VAL A 290 34.47 -0.17 36.06
C VAL A 290 34.83 0.89 37.09
N VAL A 291 34.55 2.17 36.84
CA VAL A 291 34.80 3.26 37.80
C VAL A 291 34.00 3.07 39.09
N LEU A 292 32.71 2.72 38.98
CA LEU A 292 31.86 2.43 40.15
C LEU A 292 32.37 1.21 40.94
N LEU A 293 32.83 0.15 40.25
CA LEU A 293 33.44 -1.01 40.90
C LEU A 293 34.73 -0.63 41.65
N VAL A 294 35.59 0.20 41.05
CA VAL A 294 36.80 0.69 41.74
C VAL A 294 36.44 1.54 42.96
N PHE A 295 35.45 2.43 42.84
CA PHE A 295 35.00 3.27 43.94
C PHE A 295 34.44 2.44 45.10
N THR A 296 33.58 1.46 44.82
CA THR A 296 33.02 0.55 45.83
C THR A 296 34.08 -0.35 46.48
N LEU A 297 35.11 -0.78 45.75
CA LEU A 297 36.23 -1.53 46.32
C LEU A 297 37.13 -0.64 47.20
N ARG A 298 37.37 0.62 46.81
CA ARG A 298 38.12 1.59 47.62
C ARG A 298 37.37 1.94 48.89
N SER A 299 36.08 2.24 48.82
CA SER A 299 35.27 2.54 50.00
C SER A 299 35.20 1.35 50.95
N ARG A 300 35.04 0.11 50.44
CA ARG A 300 35.12 -1.11 51.26
C ARG A 300 36.49 -1.29 51.92
N ARG A 301 37.59 -0.96 51.23
CA ARG A 301 38.95 -1.01 51.81
C ARG A 301 39.15 0.04 52.89
N GLU A 302 38.67 1.27 52.67
CA GLU A 302 38.74 2.34 53.66
C GLU A 302 37.88 2.06 54.89
N VAL A 303 36.66 1.56 54.71
CA VAL A 303 35.80 1.11 55.81
C VAL A 303 36.45 -0.06 56.57
N LYS A 304 37.07 -1.02 55.88
CA LYS A 304 37.84 -2.10 56.54
C LYS A 304 39.03 -1.56 57.33
N ARG A 305 39.76 -0.58 56.78
CA ARG A 305 40.87 0.09 57.48
C ARG A 305 40.37 0.84 58.71
N GLN A 306 39.29 1.62 58.58
CA GLN A 306 38.67 2.32 59.70
C GLN A 306 38.17 1.35 60.77
N LYS A 307 37.51 0.23 60.40
CA LYS A 307 37.12 -0.82 61.36
C LYS A 307 38.33 -1.41 62.09
N ALA A 308 39.46 -1.64 61.40
CA ALA A 308 40.68 -2.14 62.03
C ALA A 308 41.35 -1.11 62.96
N THR A 309 41.33 0.17 62.59
CA THR A 309 41.84 1.26 63.44
C THR A 309 40.95 1.50 64.66
N VAL A 310 39.62 1.43 64.51
CA VAL A 310 38.67 1.53 65.63
C VAL A 310 38.78 0.32 66.56
N SER A 311 38.92 -0.90 66.04
CA SER A 311 39.12 -2.08 66.89
C SER A 311 40.43 -2.01 67.67
N GLN A 312 41.51 -1.46 67.08
CA GLN A 312 42.74 -1.18 67.83
C GLN A 312 42.50 -0.15 68.93
N LEU A 313 41.79 0.94 68.65
CA LEU A 313 41.50 1.99 69.63
C LEU A 313 40.67 1.49 70.83
N TYR A 314 39.67 0.63 70.60
CA TYR A 314 38.91 -0.02 71.68
C TYR A 314 39.79 -0.91 72.56
N GLN A 315 40.78 -1.60 71.96
CA GLN A 315 41.72 -2.45 72.68
C GLN A 315 42.65 -1.66 73.62
N TRP A 316 43.07 -0.45 73.21
CA TRP A 316 43.81 0.48 74.08
C TRP A 316 42.93 1.04 75.23
N GLN A 317 41.62 1.13 75.03
CA GLN A 317 40.70 1.67 76.03
C GLN A 317 40.30 0.64 77.09
N GLU A 318 40.51 -0.66 76.84
CA GLU A 318 40.35 -1.73 77.83
C GLU A 318 41.61 -1.97 78.67
N ASP A 319 42.81 -1.68 78.14
CA ASP A 319 44.08 -1.88 78.86
C ASP A 319 44.41 -0.77 79.88
N ASP A 320 43.79 0.41 79.80
CA ASP A 320 43.89 1.47 80.82
C ASP A 320 42.70 1.43 81.81
N GLY A 321 42.48 0.27 82.41
CA GLY A 321 41.60 0.05 83.57
C GLY A 321 42.20 0.53 84.90
N GLY A 322 42.87 1.69 84.91
CA GLY A 322 43.49 2.29 86.11
C GLY A 322 42.81 3.60 86.49
N SER A 323 42.06 3.61 87.58
CA SER A 323 41.33 4.77 88.12
C SER A 323 42.25 5.97 88.40
N VAL A 324 42.17 7.02 87.56
CA VAL A 324 42.70 8.36 87.87
C VAL A 324 41.54 9.25 88.33
N PRO A 325 41.57 9.85 89.53
CA PRO A 325 40.48 10.68 90.01
C PRO A 325 40.49 12.04 89.31
N GLY A 326 39.40 12.40 88.62
CA GLY A 326 39.16 13.78 88.18
C GLY A 326 38.65 14.00 86.75
N THR A 327 38.21 12.97 86.01
CA THR A 327 37.70 13.19 84.64
C THR A 327 36.22 12.87 84.54
N LEU A 328 35.41 13.88 84.15
CA LEU A 328 33.99 13.71 83.86
C LEU A 328 33.82 12.72 82.70
N ARG A 329 33.12 11.61 82.97
CA ARG A 329 32.62 10.70 81.95
C ARG A 329 31.32 11.28 81.38
N ASN A 330 31.32 11.67 80.11
CA ASN A 330 30.06 11.79 79.37
C ASN A 330 29.62 10.36 79.02
N ILE A 331 28.58 9.88 79.70
CA ILE A 331 27.87 8.67 79.32
C ILE A 331 27.09 9.03 78.04
N GLY A 332 27.67 8.72 76.88
CA GLY A 332 26.90 8.63 75.65
C GLY A 332 25.96 7.43 75.78
N PHE A 333 24.66 7.69 75.69
CA PHE A 333 23.60 6.72 75.85
C PHE A 333 23.77 5.51 74.93
N ASP A 334 23.75 4.31 75.51
CA ASP A 334 23.47 3.06 74.81
C ASP A 334 22.08 3.17 74.18
N ILE A 335 22.00 3.02 72.87
CA ILE A 335 20.73 2.77 72.19
C ILE A 335 20.44 1.28 72.43
N CYS A 336 19.60 0.99 73.42
CA CYS A 336 18.96 -0.31 73.54
C CYS A 336 18.21 -0.58 72.23
N GLU A 337 18.66 -1.60 71.50
CA GLU A 337 18.00 -2.11 70.31
C GLU A 337 16.72 -2.85 70.72
N GLU A 338 15.61 -2.11 70.84
CA GLU A 338 14.28 -2.70 70.74
C GLU A 338 13.42 -1.92 69.75
N ARG A 339 13.18 -2.60 68.62
CA ARG A 339 11.98 -2.62 67.77
C ARG A 339 11.40 -1.28 67.27
N GLU A 340 11.40 -1.18 65.94
CA GLU A 340 10.46 -0.47 65.04
C GLU A 340 10.00 0.93 65.48
N ASP A 341 10.65 1.98 64.94
CA ASP A 341 9.96 3.08 64.24
C ASP A 341 10.96 4.07 63.61
N TYR A 342 10.60 4.59 62.43
CA TYR A 342 11.39 5.52 61.62
C TYR A 342 11.61 6.86 62.34
N ILE A 343 12.86 7.35 62.42
CA ILE A 343 13.16 8.77 62.65
C ILE A 343 14.11 9.30 61.56
N HIS A 344 13.65 10.36 60.89
CA HIS A 344 14.30 11.07 59.80
C HIS A 344 15.64 11.69 60.25
N LEU A 345 16.73 11.42 59.53
CA LEU A 345 18.09 11.89 59.83
C LEU A 345 18.27 13.43 59.74
N ASP A 346 17.26 14.17 59.29
CA ASP A 346 17.36 15.62 59.01
C ASP A 346 17.32 16.53 60.26
N ALA A 347 16.98 16.01 61.45
CA ALA A 347 16.86 16.85 62.65
C ALA A 347 18.20 17.12 63.37
N ILE A 348 19.27 16.39 63.04
CA ILE A 348 20.55 16.47 63.78
C ILE A 348 21.52 17.49 63.16
N TYR A 349 21.33 17.87 61.89
CA TYR A 349 22.22 18.80 61.18
C TYR A 349 21.75 20.26 61.14
N SER A 350 20.60 20.61 61.74
CA SER A 350 20.01 21.94 61.55
C SER A 350 20.52 23.06 62.47
N ASN A 351 21.36 22.79 63.48
CA ASN A 351 21.62 23.75 64.56
C ASN A 351 23.09 24.23 64.68
N PHE A 352 23.89 24.17 63.62
CA PHE A 352 25.19 24.85 63.60
C PHE A 352 25.14 26.09 62.70
N GLN A 353 24.94 27.25 63.32
CA GLN A 353 25.02 28.54 62.65
C GLN A 353 26.11 29.40 63.30
N PRO A 354 27.30 29.53 62.69
CA PRO A 354 28.38 30.30 63.28
C PRO A 354 28.06 31.80 63.25
N SER A 355 28.20 32.48 64.39
CA SER A 355 28.03 33.93 64.50
C SER A 355 29.28 34.66 64.01
N LEU A 356 29.23 35.24 62.81
CA LEU A 356 30.35 35.95 62.18
C LEU A 356 30.42 37.44 62.56
N ASN A 357 29.69 37.89 63.59
CA ASN A 357 29.53 39.31 63.94
C ASN A 357 30.79 40.00 64.49
N HIS A 358 31.88 39.27 64.71
CA HIS A 358 33.16 39.81 65.24
C HIS A 358 34.35 39.62 64.30
N ILE A 359 34.12 39.29 63.02
CA ILE A 359 35.20 39.13 62.04
C ILE A 359 35.31 40.41 61.21
N ASP A 360 36.42 41.12 61.36
CA ASP A 360 36.79 42.25 60.51
C ASP A 360 37.39 41.72 59.19
N PRO A 361 36.69 41.87 58.05
CA PRO A 361 37.12 41.30 56.77
C PRO A 361 38.31 42.04 56.15
N THR A 362 38.77 43.15 56.73
CA THR A 362 39.90 43.93 56.21
C THR A 362 41.26 43.54 56.81
N LYS A 363 41.28 42.71 57.86
CA LYS A 363 42.53 42.20 58.45
C LYS A 363 43.12 41.06 57.63
N LYS A 364 44.20 41.35 56.90
CA LYS A 364 45.05 40.31 56.30
C LYS A 364 45.92 39.66 57.39
N VAL A 365 45.67 38.39 57.70
CA VAL A 365 46.54 37.59 58.57
C VAL A 365 47.83 37.26 57.79
N GLN A 366 48.96 37.82 58.20
CA GLN A 366 50.28 37.39 57.71
C GLN A 366 50.83 36.33 58.64
N ILE A 367 50.89 35.09 58.17
CA ILE A 367 51.54 33.98 58.87
C ILE A 367 52.94 33.84 58.27
N GLN A 368 53.98 34.03 59.09
CA GLN A 368 55.35 33.77 58.63
C GLN A 368 55.57 32.26 58.44
N ARG A 369 56.23 31.90 57.34
CA ARG A 369 56.59 30.52 57.03
C ARG A 369 57.70 30.06 57.99
N PRO A 370 57.49 29.01 58.81
CA PRO A 370 58.54 28.50 59.67
C PRO A 370 59.68 27.92 58.84
N GLN A 371 60.92 28.27 59.17
CA GLN A 371 62.12 27.70 58.55
C GLN A 371 62.51 26.40 59.27
N VAL A 372 62.74 25.36 58.47
CA VAL A 372 63.24 24.07 58.94
C VAL A 372 64.76 24.16 59.04
N VAL A 373 65.31 24.04 60.24
CA VAL A 373 66.76 23.91 60.45
C VAL A 373 67.11 22.44 60.27
N MET A 374 67.89 22.12 59.23
CA MET A 374 68.51 20.81 59.09
C MET A 374 69.83 20.80 59.86
N THR A 375 69.92 19.99 60.91
CA THR A 375 71.19 19.64 61.56
C THR A 375 71.95 18.67 60.66
N ALA A 376 73.19 19.02 60.31
CA ALA A 376 74.11 18.15 59.59
C ALA A 376 74.67 17.06 60.53
N LEU A 377 74.89 15.88 59.95
CA LEU A 377 75.50 14.68 60.54
C LEU A 377 76.89 14.93 61.12
#